data_AF-A0A1A3PUJ3-F1
#
_entry.id   AF-A0A1A3PUJ3-F1
#
_cell.length_a   1.000
_cell.length_b   1.000
_cell.length_c   1.000
_cell.angle_alpha   90.00
_cell.angle_beta   90.00
_cell.angle_gamma   90.00
#
_symmetry.space_group_name_H-M   'P 1'
#
loop_
_entity.id
_entity.type
_entity.pdbx_description
1 polymer ?
#
loop_
_entity_poly.entity_id
_entity_poly.type
_entity_poly.pdbx_seq_one_letter_code
_entity_poly.pdbx_strand_id
1 'polypeptide(L)'
;MFRTTNQHRCLTAAAKQSERAQEALRILAERDLSGTPVWRKRWRDVLESRAGDPESSLAELAAAISPPMTKSAYSCQLDRAIRFAQKVADTANSESDDSEASPLVGTASYDSKPAPAMSSLGGDVGAARTPELTVHRGIPMNTAPRHDTGFRPVERSEVRHGIA
;
A
#
# COMPACT_ATOMS: atom_id res chain seq x y z
N MET A 1 24.53 -28.50 4.74
CA MET A 1 23.64 -28.41 3.57
C MET A 1 22.23 -28.03 4.02
N PHE A 2 21.85 -26.74 3.98
CA PHE A 2 20.51 -26.26 4.39
C PHE A 2 19.81 -25.37 3.34
N ARG A 3 20.36 -25.28 2.12
CA ARG A 3 19.88 -24.35 1.08
C ARG A 3 18.61 -24.82 0.35
N THR A 4 18.36 -26.12 0.29
CA THR A 4 17.25 -26.72 -0.50
C THR A 4 15.87 -26.57 0.14
N THR A 5 15.74 -26.66 1.46
CA THR A 5 14.44 -26.55 2.15
C THR A 5 13.93 -25.12 2.22
N ASN A 6 14.81 -24.14 2.41
CA ASN A 6 14.43 -22.72 2.43
C ASN A 6 13.99 -22.26 1.03
N GLN A 7 14.70 -22.66 -0.01
CA GLN A 7 14.34 -22.36 -1.39
C GLN A 7 12.96 -22.92 -1.75
N HIS A 8 12.67 -24.16 -1.38
CA HIS A 8 11.35 -24.75 -1.62
C HIS A 8 10.23 -24.00 -0.88
N ARG A 9 10.46 -23.58 0.38
CA ARG A 9 9.50 -22.76 1.13
C ARG A 9 9.26 -21.40 0.47
N CYS A 10 10.31 -20.76 -0.03
CA CYS A 10 10.19 -19.48 -0.75
C CYS A 10 9.37 -19.63 -2.03
N LEU A 11 9.62 -20.66 -2.84
CA LEU A 11 8.89 -20.92 -4.09
C LEU A 11 7.41 -21.22 -3.82
N THR A 12 7.12 -22.09 -2.84
CA THR A 12 5.74 -22.41 -2.48
C THR A 12 4.99 -21.20 -1.91
N ALA A 13 5.66 -20.35 -1.14
CA ALA A 13 5.07 -19.10 -0.65
C ALA A 13 4.80 -18.11 -1.80
N ALA A 14 5.75 -17.98 -2.72
CA ALA A 14 5.63 -17.14 -3.91
C ALA A 14 4.46 -17.55 -4.80
N ALA A 15 4.29 -18.86 -5.05
CA ALA A 15 3.19 -19.40 -5.84
C ALA A 15 1.83 -19.10 -5.20
N LYS A 16 1.68 -19.40 -3.90
CA LYS A 16 0.44 -19.10 -3.15
C LYS A 16 0.10 -17.61 -3.14
N GLN A 17 1.11 -16.74 -3.04
CA GLN A 17 0.90 -15.30 -3.06
C GLN A 17 0.46 -14.80 -4.44
N SER A 18 0.98 -15.40 -5.53
CA SER A 18 0.54 -15.10 -6.89
C SER A 18 -0.91 -15.56 -7.13
N GLU A 19 -1.25 -16.77 -6.69
CA GLU A 19 -2.62 -17.30 -6.81
C GLU A 19 -3.63 -16.39 -6.08
N ARG A 20 -3.30 -15.97 -4.85
CA ARG A 20 -4.12 -15.00 -4.10
C ARG A 20 -4.22 -13.64 -4.79
N ALA A 21 -3.15 -13.20 -5.45
CA ALA A 21 -3.18 -11.94 -6.20
C ALA A 21 -4.09 -12.03 -7.43
N GLN A 22 -4.04 -13.16 -8.16
CA GLN A 22 -4.92 -13.43 -9.29
C GLN A 22 -6.39 -13.48 -8.86
N GLU A 23 -6.69 -14.15 -7.75
CA GLU A 23 -8.06 -14.21 -7.23
C GLU A 23 -8.56 -12.83 -6.78
N ALA A 24 -7.71 -12.07 -6.10
CA ALA A 24 -8.03 -10.70 -5.72
C ALA A 24 -8.31 -9.80 -6.94
N LEU A 25 -7.58 -9.99 -8.05
CA LEU A 25 -7.85 -9.27 -9.31
C LEU A 25 -9.20 -9.63 -9.90
N ARG A 26 -9.60 -10.91 -9.87
CA ARG A 26 -10.93 -11.33 -10.37
C ARG A 26 -12.05 -10.63 -9.60
N ILE A 27 -11.99 -10.68 -8.26
CA ILE A 27 -12.97 -10.01 -7.39
C ILE A 27 -13.03 -8.50 -7.67
N LEU A 28 -11.89 -7.87 -7.90
CA LEU A 28 -11.80 -6.42 -8.16
C LEU A 28 -12.08 -6.02 -9.62
N ALA A 29 -12.06 -6.95 -10.57
CA ALA A 29 -12.37 -6.71 -11.99
C ALA A 29 -13.88 -6.64 -12.22
N GLU A 30 -14.67 -7.38 -11.45
CA GLU A 30 -16.13 -7.37 -11.49
C GLU A 30 -16.76 -6.07 -10.93
N ARG A 31 -15.94 -5.19 -10.35
CA ARG A 31 -16.37 -3.93 -9.75
C ARG A 31 -15.92 -2.75 -10.60
N ASP A 32 -16.85 -1.86 -10.92
CA ASP A 32 -16.50 -0.61 -11.59
C ASP A 32 -15.66 0.26 -10.64
N LEU A 33 -14.41 0.51 -11.05
CA LEU A 33 -13.46 1.30 -10.28
C LEU A 33 -13.28 2.73 -10.84
N SER A 34 -14.13 3.16 -11.78
CA SER A 34 -14.06 4.46 -12.46
C SER A 34 -13.99 5.68 -11.51
N GLY A 35 -14.62 5.60 -10.34
CA GLY A 35 -14.62 6.65 -9.30
C GLY A 35 -13.65 6.44 -8.12
N THR A 36 -12.70 5.51 -8.24
CA THR A 36 -11.99 5.02 -7.06
C THR A 36 -10.74 5.84 -6.69
N PRO A 37 -10.45 5.96 -5.39
CA PRO A 37 -9.32 6.74 -4.91
C PRO A 37 -7.98 6.17 -5.43
N VAL A 38 -6.99 7.04 -5.61
CA VAL A 38 -5.67 6.73 -6.20
C VAL A 38 -4.99 5.51 -5.56
N TRP A 39 -5.18 5.30 -4.25
CA TRP A 39 -4.62 4.14 -3.55
C TRP A 39 -5.17 2.80 -4.05
N ARG A 40 -6.41 2.76 -4.55
CA ARG A 40 -7.03 1.53 -5.07
C ARG A 40 -6.49 1.17 -6.44
N LYS A 41 -6.19 2.16 -7.28
CA LYS A 41 -5.44 1.97 -8.53
C LYS A 41 -4.07 1.37 -8.25
N ARG A 42 -3.33 1.93 -7.28
CA ARG A 42 -2.04 1.37 -6.87
C ARG A 42 -2.11 -0.07 -6.37
N TRP A 43 -3.18 -0.44 -5.66
CA TRP A 43 -3.38 -1.82 -5.24
C TRP A 43 -3.61 -2.76 -6.42
N ARG A 44 -4.33 -2.31 -7.44
CA ARG A 44 -4.48 -3.06 -8.69
C ARG A 44 -3.13 -3.23 -9.38
N ASP A 45 -2.35 -2.16 -9.54
CA ASP A 45 -1.02 -2.23 -10.18
C ASP A 45 -0.09 -3.23 -9.46
N VAL A 46 -0.12 -3.25 -8.12
CA VAL A 46 0.63 -4.20 -7.29
C VAL A 46 0.17 -5.64 -7.48
N LEU A 47 -1.15 -5.86 -7.55
CA LEU A 47 -1.73 -7.18 -7.78
C LEU A 47 -1.42 -7.70 -9.19
N GLU A 48 -1.56 -6.85 -10.22
CA GLU A 48 -1.26 -7.16 -11.62
C GLU A 48 0.22 -7.50 -11.81
N SER A 49 1.12 -6.69 -11.24
CA SER A 49 2.56 -6.95 -11.23
C SER A 49 2.88 -8.32 -10.61
N ARG A 50 2.26 -8.67 -9.48
CA ARG A 50 2.52 -9.96 -8.84
C ARG A 50 1.92 -11.14 -9.60
N ALA A 51 0.74 -10.97 -10.19
CA ALA A 51 0.04 -12.00 -10.94
C ALA A 51 0.68 -12.30 -12.30
N GLY A 52 1.30 -11.29 -12.93
CA GLY A 52 2.01 -11.43 -14.20
C GLY A 52 3.36 -12.12 -14.06
N ASP A 53 4.10 -11.83 -12.98
CA ASP A 53 5.47 -12.31 -12.79
C ASP A 53 5.65 -13.00 -11.42
N PRO A 54 5.18 -14.25 -11.25
CA PRO A 54 5.21 -14.97 -9.97
C PRO A 54 6.62 -15.35 -9.51
N GLU A 55 7.55 -15.54 -10.44
CA GLU A 55 8.93 -15.98 -10.17
C GLU A 55 9.87 -14.81 -9.82
N SER A 56 9.53 -13.60 -10.26
CA SER A 56 10.30 -12.40 -9.97
C SER A 56 10.33 -12.10 -8.48
N SER A 57 11.47 -11.58 -8.02
CA SER A 57 11.62 -11.19 -6.63
C SER A 57 10.74 -9.97 -6.31
N LEU A 58 10.28 -9.88 -5.06
CA LEU A 58 9.50 -8.72 -4.61
C LEU A 58 10.26 -7.39 -4.76
N ALA A 59 11.60 -7.42 -4.78
CA ALA A 59 12.41 -6.21 -4.97
C ALA A 59 12.39 -5.75 -6.44
N GLU A 60 12.48 -6.68 -7.38
CA GLU A 60 12.40 -6.39 -8.82
C GLU A 60 11.00 -5.87 -9.17
N LEU A 61 9.95 -6.52 -8.68
CA LEU A 61 8.57 -6.08 -8.88
C LEU A 61 8.32 -4.69 -8.30
N ALA A 62 8.86 -4.41 -7.10
CA ALA A 62 8.72 -3.11 -6.46
C ALA A 62 9.42 -1.97 -7.22
N ALA A 63 10.55 -2.28 -7.87
CA ALA A 63 11.28 -1.33 -8.71
C ALA A 63 10.61 -1.10 -10.08
N ALA A 64 9.87 -2.09 -10.59
CA ALA A 64 9.18 -2.02 -11.88
C ALA A 64 7.84 -1.27 -11.85
N ILE A 65 7.20 -1.14 -10.69
CA ILE A 65 5.97 -0.36 -10.53
C ILE A 65 6.24 1.15 -10.59
N SER A 66 5.26 1.93 -11.07
CA SER A 66 5.31 3.39 -11.07
C SER A 66 4.31 4.00 -10.07
N PRO A 67 4.76 4.83 -9.10
CA PRO A 67 6.16 5.14 -8.79
C PRO A 67 6.90 3.94 -8.16
N PRO A 68 8.23 3.83 -8.35
CA PRO A 68 9.02 2.76 -7.78
C PRO A 68 8.98 2.82 -6.26
N MET A 69 8.93 1.65 -5.63
CA MET A 69 8.82 1.54 -4.19
C MET A 69 9.82 0.53 -3.61
N THR A 70 9.97 0.54 -2.30
CA THR A 70 10.81 -0.44 -1.61
C THR A 70 10.10 -1.79 -1.55
N LYS A 71 10.88 -2.88 -1.46
CA LYS A 71 10.35 -4.24 -1.27
C LYS A 71 9.34 -4.34 -0.12
N SER A 72 9.60 -3.69 1.01
CA SER A 72 8.73 -3.71 2.19
C SER A 72 7.43 -2.94 1.98
N ALA A 73 7.49 -1.79 1.30
CA ALA A 73 6.31 -1.03 0.92
C ALA A 73 5.43 -1.83 -0.05
N TYR A 74 6.05 -2.50 -1.02
CA TYR A 74 5.36 -3.38 -1.96
C TYR A 74 4.67 -4.54 -1.25
N SER A 75 5.38 -5.28 -0.39
CA SER A 75 4.78 -6.41 0.34
C SER A 75 3.61 -5.97 1.21
N CYS A 76 3.73 -4.82 1.89
CA CYS A 76 2.65 -4.27 2.70
C CYS A 76 1.44 -3.87 1.86
N GLN A 77 1.65 -3.26 0.70
CA GLN A 77 0.56 -2.91 -0.22
C GLN A 77 -0.12 -4.15 -0.81
N LEU A 78 0.65 -5.16 -1.17
CA LEU A 78 0.14 -6.43 -1.69
C LEU A 78 -0.75 -7.13 -0.65
N ASP A 79 -0.30 -7.22 0.61
CA ASP A 79 -1.10 -7.83 1.68
C ASP A 79 -2.40 -7.05 1.95
N ARG A 80 -2.34 -5.71 1.94
CA ARG A 80 -3.53 -4.87 2.10
C ARG A 80 -4.50 -5.03 0.94
N ALA A 81 -4.00 -5.10 -0.28
CA ALA A 81 -4.80 -5.29 -1.48
C ALA A 81 -5.55 -6.63 -1.47
N ILE A 82 -4.85 -7.72 -1.12
CA ILE A 82 -5.46 -9.06 -0.98
C ILE A 82 -6.56 -9.05 0.10
N ARG A 83 -6.27 -8.51 1.29
CA ARG A 83 -7.26 -8.43 2.39
C ARG A 83 -8.47 -7.58 2.01
N PHE A 84 -8.26 -6.51 1.25
CA PHE A 84 -9.36 -5.67 0.77
C PHE A 84 -10.25 -6.43 -0.21
N ALA A 85 -9.68 -7.15 -1.18
CA ALA A 85 -10.45 -7.96 -2.11
C ALA A 85 -11.28 -9.03 -1.37
N GLN A 86 -10.68 -9.71 -0.38
CA GLN A 86 -11.40 -10.66 0.48
C GLN A 86 -12.58 -9.99 1.19
N LYS A 87 -12.36 -8.83 1.83
CA LYS A 87 -13.43 -8.08 2.49
C LYS A 87 -14.56 -7.71 1.53
N VAL A 88 -14.23 -7.33 0.29
CA VAL A 88 -15.23 -7.01 -0.74
C VAL A 88 -16.06 -8.24 -1.13
N ALA A 89 -15.43 -9.41 -1.26
CA ALA A 89 -16.14 -10.66 -1.52
C ALA A 89 -17.05 -11.05 -0.34
N ASP A 90 -16.57 -10.93 0.89
CA ASP A 90 -17.34 -11.23 2.10
C ASP A 90 -18.59 -10.35 2.20
N THR A 91 -18.45 -9.04 1.94
CA THR A 91 -19.60 -8.12 1.96
C THR A 91 -20.65 -8.46 0.90
N ALA A 92 -20.24 -8.91 -0.29
CA ALA A 92 -21.17 -9.30 -1.35
C ALA A 92 -21.98 -10.55 -0.99
N ASN A 93 -21.40 -11.46 -0.22
CA ASN A 93 -22.08 -12.66 0.26
C ASN A 93 -23.06 -12.35 1.41
N SER A 94 -22.77 -11.35 2.26
CA SER A 94 -23.66 -10.94 3.35
C SER A 94 -24.91 -10.18 2.89
N GLU A 95 -24.85 -9.45 1.76
CA GLU A 95 -26.02 -8.74 1.20
C GLU A 95 -27.11 -9.68 0.62
N SER A 96 -26.86 -10.99 0.59
CA SER A 96 -27.81 -11.99 0.10
C SER A 96 -28.65 -12.64 1.23
N ASP A 97 -28.46 -12.24 2.49
CA ASP A 97 -29.06 -12.87 3.67
C ASP A 97 -29.84 -11.86 4.56
N ASP A 98 -30.57 -10.93 3.94
CA ASP A 98 -31.48 -10.02 4.66
C ASP A 98 -32.94 -10.31 4.31
N SER A 99 -33.47 -11.38 4.92
CA SER A 99 -34.86 -11.44 5.36
C SER A 99 -34.93 -11.01 6.83
N GLU A 100 -35.50 -9.83 7.06
CA GLU A 100 -36.18 -9.39 8.29
C GLU A 100 -35.43 -9.49 9.65
N ALA A 101 -34.98 -8.35 10.19
CA ALA A 101 -35.29 -7.94 11.57
C ALA A 101 -34.87 -6.47 11.87
N SER A 102 -35.88 -5.59 11.81
CA SER A 102 -36.10 -4.29 12.45
C SER A 102 -35.00 -3.50 13.21
N PRO A 103 -35.01 -2.15 13.11
CA PRO A 103 -34.17 -1.25 13.90
C PRO A 103 -34.80 -0.96 15.26
N LEU A 104 -34.09 -1.22 16.36
CA LEU A 104 -34.51 -0.78 17.69
C LEU A 104 -33.50 0.19 18.30
N VAL A 105 -33.97 1.43 18.41
CA VAL A 105 -33.49 2.51 19.26
C VAL A 105 -33.36 2.02 20.70
N GLY A 106 -32.23 2.26 21.35
CA GLY A 106 -31.98 1.96 22.76
C GLY A 106 -31.07 3.01 23.39
N THR A 107 -31.68 4.09 23.87
CA THR A 107 -31.05 5.16 24.65
C THR A 107 -30.76 4.72 26.09
N ALA A 108 -29.58 5.11 26.58
CA ALA A 108 -29.19 5.35 27.97
C ALA A 108 -29.18 4.17 28.98
N SER A 109 -28.02 3.94 29.63
CA SER A 109 -27.87 4.22 31.07
C SER A 109 -26.42 4.00 31.55
N TYR A 110 -26.01 4.85 32.49
CA TYR A 110 -24.71 4.95 33.16
C TYR A 110 -24.42 3.75 34.08
N ASP A 111 -23.12 3.45 34.32
CA ASP A 111 -22.66 3.24 35.69
C ASP A 111 -21.20 3.68 35.87
N SER A 112 -20.96 4.42 36.94
CA SER A 112 -19.68 5.01 37.32
C SER A 112 -18.99 4.17 38.39
N LYS A 113 -17.67 4.42 38.57
CA LYS A 113 -16.90 4.43 39.85
C LYS A 113 -15.98 3.21 40.09
N PRO A 114 -14.92 3.34 40.92
CA PRO A 114 -13.79 4.28 40.90
C PRO A 114 -12.40 3.58 40.88
N ALA A 115 -11.34 4.38 40.72
CA ALA A 115 -9.95 4.00 40.88
C ALA A 115 -9.57 3.48 42.29
N PRO A 116 -8.52 2.64 42.40
CA PRO A 116 -7.66 2.63 43.57
C PRO A 116 -6.29 3.25 43.27
N ALA A 117 -5.89 4.15 44.16
CA ALA A 117 -4.60 4.81 44.19
C ALA A 117 -3.55 3.98 44.96
N MET A 118 -2.29 4.25 44.61
CA MET A 118 -1.07 4.19 45.43
C MET A 118 -0.44 2.82 45.76
N SER A 119 0.78 2.63 45.24
CA SER A 119 1.95 2.58 46.12
C SER A 119 3.21 3.02 45.35
N SER A 120 3.81 4.08 45.88
CA SER A 120 5.06 4.70 45.46
C SER A 120 6.12 4.32 46.50
N LEU A 121 7.20 3.67 46.06
CA LEU A 121 8.50 3.49 46.73
C LEU A 121 9.45 3.15 45.56
N GLY A 122 10.33 4.03 45.08
CA GLY A 122 11.39 4.70 45.83
C GLY A 122 12.70 3.97 45.52
N GLY A 123 13.58 4.56 44.71
CA GLY A 123 14.85 3.96 44.31
C GLY A 123 15.63 4.82 43.32
N ASP A 124 16.17 5.90 43.85
CA ASP A 124 17.09 6.85 43.22
C ASP A 124 18.46 6.22 42.89
N VAL A 125 19.26 7.00 42.14
CA VAL A 125 20.72 6.92 41.92
C VAL A 125 21.15 6.27 40.59
N GLY A 126 21.69 7.11 39.69
CA GLY A 126 22.84 6.65 38.91
C GLY A 126 23.00 7.18 37.49
N ALA A 127 23.41 8.44 37.39
CA ALA A 127 24.50 8.88 36.52
C ALA A 127 24.43 8.67 34.99
N ALA A 128 24.46 9.82 34.31
CA ALA A 128 25.38 10.12 33.22
C ALA A 128 25.20 9.40 31.87
N ARG A 129 24.64 10.13 30.90
CA ARG A 129 25.40 10.73 29.78
C ARG A 129 24.43 11.21 28.71
N THR A 130 24.29 12.53 28.63
CA THR A 130 24.06 13.21 27.36
C THR A 130 25.30 13.04 26.47
N PRO A 131 25.11 12.69 25.19
CA PRO A 131 25.84 13.36 24.13
C PRO A 131 24.82 14.10 23.26
N GLU A 132 24.74 15.42 23.43
CA GLU A 132 25.57 16.39 22.72
C GLU A 132 25.08 16.59 21.29
N LEU A 133 24.39 17.72 21.14
CA LEU A 133 24.01 18.39 19.92
C LEU A 133 25.29 18.67 19.09
N THR A 134 25.63 17.81 18.13
CA THR A 134 26.61 18.17 17.10
C THR A 134 25.89 18.82 15.93
N VAL A 135 25.82 20.15 16.00
CA VAL A 135 25.57 21.03 14.85
C VAL A 135 26.77 20.91 13.91
N HIS A 136 26.67 20.07 12.89
CA HIS A 136 27.54 20.17 11.72
C HIS A 136 26.90 21.04 10.65
N ARG A 137 27.28 22.31 10.75
CA ARG A 137 27.34 23.31 9.68
C ARG A 137 27.95 22.68 8.43
N GLY A 138 27.23 22.73 7.31
CA GLY A 138 27.72 22.21 6.03
C GLY A 138 26.70 22.39 4.91
N ILE A 139 26.32 23.63 4.63
CA ILE A 139 25.67 24.00 3.37
C ILE A 139 26.78 24.15 2.33
N PRO A 140 26.92 23.26 1.34
CA PRO A 140 27.53 23.64 0.08
C PRO A 140 26.48 24.36 -0.78
N MET A 141 26.57 25.69 -0.80
CA MET A 141 26.16 26.47 -1.96
C MET A 141 27.09 26.09 -3.12
N ASN A 142 26.55 25.49 -4.18
CA ASN A 142 27.09 25.57 -5.54
C ASN A 142 26.04 25.00 -6.50
N THR A 143 25.25 25.86 -7.13
CA THR A 143 25.46 26.38 -8.50
C THR A 143 24.69 25.56 -9.53
N ALA A 144 23.59 26.17 -9.96
CA ALA A 144 22.90 25.82 -11.19
C ALA A 144 23.82 25.94 -12.40
N PRO A 145 23.65 25.08 -13.41
CA PRO A 145 23.76 25.48 -14.79
C PRO A 145 22.36 25.56 -15.40
N ARG A 146 22.04 26.77 -15.86
CA ARG A 146 20.97 27.05 -16.82
C ARG A 146 21.29 26.35 -18.14
N HIS A 147 20.33 25.57 -18.64
CA HIS A 147 20.08 25.34 -20.07
C HIS A 147 18.55 25.42 -20.20
N ASP A 148 17.97 26.61 -20.28
CA ASP A 148 17.64 27.35 -21.50
C ASP A 148 17.82 26.62 -22.86
N THR A 149 16.82 26.87 -23.71
CA THR A 149 16.62 26.51 -25.12
C THR A 149 16.16 25.07 -25.43
N GLY A 150 14.88 24.96 -25.77
CA GLY A 150 14.34 23.73 -26.38
C GLY A 150 12.84 23.64 -26.61
N PHE A 151 12.03 24.66 -26.28
CA PHE A 151 10.64 24.73 -26.73
C PHE A 151 10.63 25.01 -28.24
N ARG A 152 10.38 23.98 -29.05
CA ARG A 152 9.88 24.16 -30.42
C ARG A 152 8.43 23.68 -30.49
N PRO A 153 7.46 24.57 -30.62
CA PRO A 153 6.16 24.21 -31.15
C PRO A 153 6.34 24.03 -32.67
N VAL A 154 6.08 22.83 -33.19
CA VAL A 154 5.79 22.70 -34.62
C VAL A 154 4.29 22.87 -34.78
N GLU A 155 4.00 23.83 -35.65
CA GLU A 155 2.72 24.41 -35.92
C GLU A 155 1.66 23.40 -36.34
N ARG A 156 0.46 23.73 -35.87
CA ARG A 156 -0.80 23.32 -36.42
C ARG A 156 -1.11 24.26 -37.60
N SER A 157 -1.10 23.75 -38.83
CA SER A 157 -1.82 24.33 -39.98
C SER A 157 -2.23 23.16 -40.88
N GLU A 158 -3.53 22.84 -40.89
CA GLU A 158 -4.51 23.25 -41.91
C GLU A 158 -4.62 22.18 -43.01
N VAL A 159 -5.73 21.45 -43.04
CA VAL A 159 -6.89 21.74 -43.91
C VAL A 159 -6.52 21.72 -45.40
N ARG A 160 -6.95 20.66 -46.09
CA ARG A 160 -7.72 20.72 -47.36
C ARG A 160 -8.14 19.30 -47.77
N HIS A 161 -9.46 19.05 -47.79
CA HIS A 161 -10.25 18.75 -49.00
C HIS A 161 -9.79 17.44 -49.67
N GLY A 162 -10.52 16.34 -49.55
CA GLY A 162 -11.81 16.20 -50.22
C GLY A 162 -11.57 16.04 -51.72
N ILE A 163 -11.46 14.80 -52.19
CA ILE A 163 -11.66 14.46 -53.60
C ILE A 163 -12.13 13.01 -53.69
N ALA A 164 -13.31 12.91 -54.30
CA ALA A 164 -14.07 11.79 -54.88
C ALA A 164 -13.51 10.37 -54.78
#